data_AF-A0A7J7K5W7-F1
#
_entry.id   AF-A0A7J7K5W7-F1
#
_cell.length_a   1.000
_cell.length_b   1.000
_cell.length_c   1.000
_cell.angle_alpha   90.00
_cell.angle_beta   90.00
_cell.angle_gamma   90.00
#
_symmetry.space_group_name_H-M   'P 1'
#
loop_
_entity.id
_entity.type
_entity.pdbx_description
1 polymer ?
#
loop_
_entity_poly.entity_id
_entity_poly.type
_entity_poly.pdbx_seq_one_letter_code
_entity_poly.pdbx_strand_id
1 'polypeptide(L)'
;MWIYSHHIYSKFKRRDILAWASELSLKGFSMSGKPGMICAEGHTEDVEEYWARLRRLNWKRLVMKEREDVCCDSLDFLKRQFRFEVFEEKVFGTSKGSSSSFHSDIGLLRTFLQEHNCSHIFELYFGINGDSQSPGVDTSVGEGR
;
A
#
# COMPACT_ATOMS: atom_id res chain seq x y z
N MET A 1 -5.39 -3.60 -2.30
CA MET A 1 -4.69 -2.45 -2.91
C MET A 1 -3.33 -2.26 -2.24
N TRP A 2 -2.27 -2.06 -3.01
CA TRP A 2 -0.90 -1.89 -2.53
C TRP A 2 -0.35 -0.53 -2.93
N ILE A 3 0.11 0.25 -1.95
CA ILE A 3 0.56 1.62 -2.13
C ILE A 3 2.00 1.80 -1.64
N TYR A 4 2.85 2.31 -2.53
CA TYR A 4 4.20 2.75 -2.24
C TYR A 4 4.23 4.23 -1.85
N SER A 5 5.02 4.57 -0.84
CA SER A 5 5.42 5.93 -0.53
C SER A 5 6.93 6.06 -0.41
N HIS A 6 7.48 7.23 -0.77
CA HIS A 6 8.91 7.48 -0.54
C HIS A 6 9.29 7.36 0.95
N HIS A 7 8.39 7.73 1.87
CA HIS A 7 8.49 7.46 3.30
C HIS A 7 7.16 7.76 4.01
N ILE A 8 6.95 7.14 5.17
CA ILE A 8 5.86 7.47 6.10
C ILE A 8 6.47 7.76 7.47
N TYR A 9 7.00 8.97 7.67
CA TYR A 9 7.59 9.39 8.96
C TYR A 9 6.67 10.28 9.81
N SER A 10 5.77 11.02 9.16
CA SER A 10 4.87 11.93 9.86
C SER A 10 3.95 11.18 10.79
N LYS A 11 4.01 11.50 12.09
CA LYS A 11 3.11 10.94 13.11
C LYS A 11 1.63 11.21 12.78
N PHE A 12 1.34 12.38 12.20
CA PHE A 12 -0.02 12.72 11.76
C PHE A 12 -0.49 11.77 10.66
N LYS A 13 0.32 11.55 9.62
CA LYS A 13 -0.02 10.60 8.55
C LYS A 13 -0.22 9.19 9.10
N ARG A 14 0.69 8.72 9.97
CA ARG A 14 0.59 7.38 10.59
C ARG A 14 -0.72 7.21 11.37
N ARG A 15 -1.09 8.21 12.16
CA ARG A 15 -2.37 8.23 12.87
C ARG A 15 -3.55 8.21 11.90
N ASP A 16 -3.56 9.07 10.89
CA ASP A 16 -4.67 9.20 9.95
C ASP A 16 -4.83 7.92 9.11
N ILE A 17 -3.72 7.29 8.69
CA ILE A 17 -3.68 5.97 8.03
C ILE A 17 -4.43 4.91 8.84
N LEU A 18 -4.16 4.81 10.14
CA LEU A 18 -4.80 3.83 11.01
C LEU A 18 -6.25 4.19 11.31
N ALA A 19 -6.52 5.47 11.60
CA ALA A 19 -7.85 5.96 11.92
C ALA A 19 -8.84 5.74 10.77
N TRP A 20 -8.45 6.10 9.53
CA TRP A 20 -9.33 5.93 8.37
C TRP A 20 -9.48 4.46 7.98
N ALA A 21 -8.45 3.63 8.15
CA ALA A 21 -8.59 2.19 7.90
C ALA A 21 -9.61 1.56 8.87
N SER A 22 -9.55 1.95 10.15
CA SER A 22 -10.54 1.51 11.14
C SER A 22 -11.94 2.05 10.86
N GLU A 23 -12.07 3.32 10.46
CA GLU A 23 -13.36 3.93 10.11
C GLU A 23 -14.04 3.21 8.94
N LEU A 24 -13.26 2.85 7.93
CA LEU A 24 -13.71 2.20 6.70
C LEU A 24 -13.69 0.67 6.79
N SER A 25 -13.55 0.11 8.01
CA SER A 25 -13.50 -1.34 8.27
C SER A 25 -12.51 -2.11 7.38
N LEU A 26 -11.41 -1.47 7.01
CA LEU A 26 -10.37 -2.05 6.19
C LEU A 26 -9.48 -2.98 7.00
N LYS A 27 -8.91 -3.96 6.31
CA LYS A 27 -7.85 -4.85 6.80
C LYS A 27 -6.55 -4.57 6.05
N GLY A 28 -5.43 -5.03 6.59
CA GLY A 28 -4.13 -4.87 5.94
C GLY A 28 -3.07 -4.34 6.89
N PHE A 29 -2.16 -3.53 6.36
CA PHE A 29 -1.13 -2.94 7.21
C PHE A 29 -0.55 -1.67 6.61
N SER A 30 0.12 -0.91 7.45
CA SER A 30 1.06 0.11 7.01
C SER A 30 2.45 -0.16 7.57
N MET A 31 3.48 0.14 6.79
CA MET A 31 4.88 0.08 7.21
C MET A 31 5.44 1.49 7.15
N SER A 32 5.67 2.08 8.33
CA SER A 32 6.44 3.32 8.43
C SER A 32 7.93 3.05 8.21
N GLY A 33 8.64 4.04 7.69
CA GLY A 33 10.01 3.85 7.25
C GLY A 33 10.29 4.51 5.92
N LYS A 34 11.47 4.21 5.37
CA LYS A 34 11.87 4.51 3.99
C LYS A 34 12.35 3.23 3.30
N PRO A 35 11.63 2.73 2.28
CA PRO A 35 10.36 3.26 1.77
C PRO A 35 9.19 3.06 2.75
N GLY A 36 8.08 3.76 2.53
CA GLY A 36 6.82 3.46 3.20
C GLY A 36 5.93 2.55 2.33
N MET A 37 5.15 1.68 2.96
CA MET A 37 4.21 0.79 2.28
C MET A 37 2.86 0.82 2.98
N ILE A 38 1.78 0.73 2.23
CA ILE A 38 0.43 0.54 2.75
C ILE A 38 -0.24 -0.57 1.92
N CYS A 39 -0.81 -1.55 2.61
CA CYS A 39 -1.71 -2.54 2.05
C CYS A 39 -3.09 -2.34 2.65
N ALA A 40 -4.12 -2.21 1.82
CA ALA A 40 -5.50 -2.07 2.22
C ALA A 40 -6.37 -3.09 1.49
N GLU A 41 -7.15 -3.85 2.24
CA GLU A 41 -8.08 -4.87 1.78
C GLU A 41 -9.47 -4.58 2.37
N GLY A 42 -10.51 -4.63 1.55
CA GLY A 42 -11.88 -4.31 1.98
C GLY A 42 -12.82 -4.23 0.78
N HIS A 43 -14.03 -3.72 1.01
CA HIS A 43 -14.96 -3.44 -0.08
C HIS A 43 -14.38 -2.37 -1.01
N THR A 44 -14.69 -2.48 -2.31
CA THR A 44 -14.15 -1.59 -3.33
C THR A 44 -14.39 -0.11 -2.99
N GLU A 45 -15.59 0.24 -2.54
CA GLU A 45 -15.95 1.62 -2.20
C GLU A 45 -15.12 2.17 -1.04
N ASP A 46 -14.93 1.37 0.01
CA ASP A 46 -14.15 1.73 1.20
C ASP A 46 -12.66 1.88 0.86
N VAL A 47 -12.11 0.98 0.04
CA VAL A 47 -10.72 1.03 -0.39
C VAL A 47 -10.48 2.25 -1.30
N GLU A 48 -11.42 2.59 -2.18
CA GLU A 48 -11.33 3.80 -3.01
C GLU A 48 -11.43 5.09 -2.21
N GLU A 49 -12.34 5.17 -1.24
CA GLU A 49 -12.44 6.31 -0.34
C GLU A 49 -11.15 6.47 0.48
N TYR A 50 -10.60 5.37 1.00
CA TYR A 50 -9.32 5.37 1.70
C TYR A 50 -8.19 5.90 0.81
N TRP A 51 -8.13 5.44 -0.44
CA TRP A 51 -7.16 5.94 -1.42
C TRP A 51 -7.34 7.43 -1.71
N ALA A 52 -8.57 7.90 -1.89
CA ALA A 52 -8.88 9.31 -2.11
C ALA A 52 -8.42 10.19 -0.93
N ARG A 53 -8.64 9.75 0.32
CA ARG A 53 -8.15 10.43 1.53
C ARG A 53 -6.63 10.46 1.58
N LEU A 54 -5.97 9.31 1.35
CA LEU A 54 -4.51 9.24 1.33
C LEU A 54 -3.91 10.22 0.31
N ARG A 55 -4.45 10.28 -0.92
CA ARG A 55 -3.95 11.19 -1.97
C ARG A 55 -4.03 12.67 -1.61
N ARG A 56 -4.95 13.07 -0.73
CA ARG A 56 -5.11 14.47 -0.28
C ARG A 56 -4.05 14.90 0.74
N LEU A 57 -3.31 13.95 1.33
CA LEU A 57 -2.20 14.27 2.22
C LEU A 57 -0.96 14.72 1.42
N ASN A 58 -0.07 15.49 2.06
CA ASN A 58 1.15 16.00 1.41
C ASN A 58 2.25 14.93 1.31
N TRP A 59 2.41 14.27 0.17
CA TRP A 59 3.43 13.23 -0.06
C TRP A 59 4.60 13.72 -0.91
N LYS A 60 5.83 13.29 -0.61
CA LYS A 60 6.95 13.45 -1.55
C LYS A 60 6.76 12.58 -2.79
N ARG A 61 6.23 11.37 -2.61
CA ARG A 61 5.80 10.46 -3.67
C ARG A 61 4.84 9.43 -3.05
N LEU A 62 3.71 9.20 -3.71
CA LEU A 62 2.72 8.17 -3.38
C LEU A 62 2.26 7.52 -4.69
N VAL A 63 2.31 6.19 -4.76
CA VAL A 63 2.02 5.44 -6.00
C VAL A 63 1.23 4.19 -5.64
N MET A 64 0.06 3.99 -6.26
CA MET A 64 -0.61 2.69 -6.25
C MET A 64 0.22 1.75 -7.12
N LYS A 65 0.75 0.70 -6.51
CA LYS A 65 1.62 -0.27 -7.18
C LYS A 65 0.84 -1.42 -7.78
N GLU A 66 -0.20 -1.86 -7.10
CA GLU A 66 -0.98 -3.01 -7.51
C GLU A 66 -2.40 -2.90 -6.94
N ARG A 67 -3.37 -3.38 -7.72
CA ARG A 67 -4.76 -3.49 -7.32
C ARG A 67 -5.27 -4.87 -7.70
N GLU A 68 -5.71 -5.61 -6.69
CA GLU A 68 -6.30 -6.93 -6.83
C GLU A 68 -7.79 -6.79 -6.53
N ASP A 69 -8.62 -6.87 -7.57
CA ASP A 69 -10.08 -6.91 -7.43
C ASP A 69 -10.55 -8.36 -7.54
N VAL A 70 -11.42 -8.78 -6.61
CA VAL A 70 -12.00 -10.12 -6.61
C VAL A 70 -13.52 -9.98 -6.64
N CYS A 71 -14.15 -10.56 -7.66
CA CYS A 71 -15.60 -10.71 -7.67
C CYS A 71 -15.99 -11.75 -6.62
N CYS A 72 -16.76 -11.34 -5.62
CA CYS A 72 -17.24 -12.22 -4.58
C CYS A 72 -18.74 -12.42 -4.69
N ASP A 73 -19.17 -13.68 -4.82
CA ASP A 73 -20.59 -14.03 -4.89
C ASP A 73 -21.23 -14.18 -3.49
N SER A 74 -20.39 -14.22 -2.43
CA SER A 74 -20.84 -14.30 -1.04
C SER A 74 -19.83 -13.69 -0.06
N LEU A 75 -20.33 -13.32 1.12
CA LEU A 75 -19.51 -12.79 2.22
C LEU A 75 -18.49 -13.82 2.74
N ASP A 76 -18.84 -15.11 2.76
CA ASP A 76 -17.93 -16.16 3.23
C ASP A 76 -16.78 -16.38 2.25
N PHE A 77 -17.04 -16.26 0.95
CA PHE A 77 -15.98 -16.28 -0.05
C PHE A 77 -15.05 -15.09 0.14
N LEU A 78 -15.59 -13.88 0.29
CA LEU A 78 -14.82 -12.65 0.50
C LEU A 78 -13.91 -12.76 1.74
N LYS A 79 -14.44 -13.25 2.86
CA LYS A 79 -13.65 -13.43 4.10
C LYS A 79 -12.42 -14.32 3.90
N ARG A 80 -12.51 -15.34 3.05
CA ARG A 80 -11.39 -16.26 2.75
C ARG A 80 -10.34 -15.65 1.83
N GLN A 81 -10.64 -14.54 1.16
CA GLN A 81 -9.69 -13.84 0.29
C GLN A 81 -8.80 -12.84 1.06
N PHE A 82 -9.22 -12.38 2.24
CA PHE A 82 -8.42 -11.47 3.03
C PHE A 82 -7.16 -12.15 3.56
N ARG A 83 -6.01 -11.50 3.37
CA ARG A 83 -4.70 -11.99 3.85
C ARG A 83 -4.40 -11.50 5.26
N PHE A 84 -5.11 -10.46 5.70
CA PHE A 84 -4.96 -9.85 7.01
C PHE A 84 -6.30 -9.85 7.71
N GLU A 85 -6.30 -9.98 9.05
CA GLU A 85 -7.53 -9.98 9.85
C GLU A 85 -7.90 -8.61 10.40
N VAL A 86 -6.88 -7.79 10.66
CA VAL A 86 -7.01 -6.43 11.16
C VAL A 86 -6.13 -5.50 10.33
N PHE A 87 -6.33 -4.19 10.46
CA PHE A 87 -5.39 -3.21 9.97
C PHE A 87 -4.46 -2.76 11.09
N GLU A 88 -3.15 -2.89 10.89
CA GLU A 88 -2.16 -2.51 11.90
C GLU A 88 -0.90 -1.86 11.30
N GLU A 89 -0.15 -1.13 12.13
CA GLU A 89 1.16 -0.63 11.73
C GLU A 89 2.25 -1.66 12.05
N LYS A 90 3.00 -2.07 11.04
CA LYS A 90 4.14 -2.98 11.16
C LYS A 90 5.45 -2.20 11.21
N VAL A 91 6.32 -2.58 12.15
CA VAL A 91 7.68 -2.03 12.29
C VAL A 91 8.68 -3.16 12.13
N PHE A 92 9.45 -3.12 11.04
CA PHE A 92 10.52 -4.08 10.77
C PHE A 92 11.86 -3.45 11.16
N GLY A 93 12.16 -3.43 12.45
CA GLY A 93 13.41 -2.86 12.98
C GLY A 93 14.52 -3.90 13.11
N THR A 94 15.78 -3.49 12.94
CA THR A 94 16.94 -4.33 13.25
C THR A 94 17.23 -4.25 14.76
N SER A 95 17.39 -5.39 15.42
CA SER A 95 17.53 -5.48 16.89
C SER A 95 18.85 -4.96 17.47
N LYS A 96 19.60 -4.09 16.78
CA LYS A 96 20.88 -3.58 17.30
C LYS A 96 20.97 -2.06 17.15
N GLY A 97 21.01 -1.41 18.31
CA GLY A 97 20.95 0.04 18.48
C GLY A 97 21.94 0.81 17.59
N SER A 98 21.39 1.75 16.83
CA SER A 98 21.99 3.03 16.50
C SER A 98 20.91 3.92 15.88
N SER A 99 20.84 5.15 16.35
CA SER A 99 19.84 6.18 16.09
C SER A 99 19.80 6.73 14.65
N SER A 100 20.07 5.91 13.62
CA SER A 100 20.36 6.42 12.27
C SER A 100 19.72 5.70 11.07
N SER A 101 18.88 4.67 11.22
CA SER A 101 18.15 4.22 10.03
C SER A 101 16.76 3.70 10.34
N PHE A 102 15.75 4.52 10.04
CA PHE A 102 14.38 4.07 9.70
C PHE A 102 14.35 3.25 8.40
N HIS A 103 15.39 2.46 8.17
CA HIS A 103 15.45 1.48 7.12
C HIS A 103 14.77 0.24 7.66
N SER A 104 13.56 0.00 7.19
CA SER A 104 12.85 -1.23 7.46
C SER A 104 13.73 -2.39 7.00
N ASP A 105 13.92 -3.40 7.84
CA ASP A 105 14.65 -4.60 7.45
C ASP A 105 13.89 -5.27 6.30
N ILE A 106 14.45 -5.12 5.10
CA ILE A 106 13.86 -5.61 3.85
C ILE A 106 13.74 -7.14 3.87
N GLY A 107 14.65 -7.82 4.59
CA GLY A 107 14.59 -9.27 4.79
C GLY A 107 13.36 -9.66 5.62
N LEU A 108 13.12 -8.96 6.73
CA LEU A 108 11.92 -9.19 7.54
C LEU A 108 10.62 -8.87 6.77
N LEU A 109 10.61 -7.81 5.97
CA LEU A 109 9.47 -7.50 5.08
C LEU A 109 9.23 -8.63 4.07
N ARG A 110 10.28 -9.19 3.46
CA ARG A 110 10.15 -10.31 2.52
C ARG A 110 9.52 -11.52 3.20
N THR A 111 10.02 -11.91 4.37
CA THR A 111 9.48 -13.03 5.14
C THR A 111 8.02 -12.80 5.49
N PHE A 112 7.67 -11.59 5.96
CA PHE A 112 6.29 -11.22 6.27
C PHE A 112 5.37 -11.36 5.04
N LEU A 113 5.78 -10.85 3.87
CA LEU A 113 5.00 -11.00 2.63
C LEU A 113 4.89 -12.47 2.19
N GLN A 114 5.88 -13.30 2.46
CA GLN A 114 5.83 -14.75 2.22
C GLN A 114 4.80 -15.44 3.12
N GLU A 115 4.82 -15.16 4.42
CA GLU A 115 3.89 -15.73 5.40
C GLU A 115 2.43 -15.36 5.10
N HIS A 116 2.19 -14.19 4.50
CA HIS A 116 0.87 -13.72 4.09
C HIS A 116 0.51 -14.01 2.62
N ASN A 117 1.21 -14.93 1.95
CA ASN A 117 0.93 -15.33 0.56
C ASN A 117 0.90 -14.17 -0.46
N CYS A 118 1.73 -13.15 -0.26
CA CYS A 118 1.80 -11.95 -1.11
C CYS A 118 3.25 -11.60 -1.50
N SER A 119 4.07 -12.63 -1.74
CA SER A 119 5.49 -12.48 -2.08
C SER A 119 5.74 -11.71 -3.38
N HIS A 120 4.84 -11.82 -4.36
CA HIS A 120 4.92 -11.12 -5.65
C HIS A 120 4.97 -9.59 -5.48
N ILE A 121 4.38 -9.08 -4.41
CA ILE A 121 4.44 -7.65 -4.07
C ILE A 121 5.87 -7.20 -3.81
N PHE A 122 6.71 -8.05 -3.22
CA PHE A 122 8.12 -7.72 -3.02
C PHE A 122 8.81 -7.41 -4.35
N GLU A 123 8.52 -8.19 -5.39
CA GLU A 123 9.07 -7.99 -6.74
C GLU A 123 8.48 -6.73 -7.40
N LEU A 124 7.19 -6.42 -7.21
CA LEU A 124 6.60 -5.17 -7.73
C LEU A 124 7.16 -3.90 -7.06
N TYR A 125 7.63 -4.03 -5.82
CA TYR A 125 8.17 -2.93 -5.02
C TYR A 125 9.68 -2.72 -5.21
N PHE A 126 10.45 -3.82 -5.25
CA PHE A 126 11.92 -3.79 -5.28
C PHE A 126 12.52 -4.37 -6.57
N GLY A 127 11.70 -4.98 -7.42
CA GLY A 127 12.11 -5.55 -8.69
C GLY A 127 12.56 -4.48 -9.68
N ILE A 128 13.66 -4.80 -10.34
CA ILE A 128 14.40 -3.98 -11.28
C ILE A 128 13.69 -4.04 -12.63
N ASN A 129 12.53 -3.39 -12.78
CA ASN A 129 11.98 -3.12 -14.11
C ASN A 129 12.31 -1.67 -14.44
N GLY A 130 13.40 -1.52 -15.18
CA GLY A 130 13.82 -0.26 -15.78
C GLY A 130 12.86 0.14 -16.89
N ASP A 131 11.67 0.60 -16.53
CA ASP A 131 10.80 1.26 -17.49
C ASP A 131 10.90 2.77 -17.28
N SER A 132 11.74 3.34 -18.14
CA SER A 132 11.65 4.70 -18.65
C SER A 132 10.20 5.19 -18.65
N GLN A 133 9.99 6.35 -18.02
CA GLN A 133 8.80 7.15 -18.24
C GLN A 133 8.62 7.36 -19.74
N SER A 134 7.62 6.74 -20.34
CA SER A 134 7.00 7.22 -21.57
C SER A 134 5.76 8.01 -21.17
N PRO A 135 5.70 9.33 -21.43
CA PRO A 135 4.48 10.10 -21.22
C PRO A 135 3.38 9.57 -22.14
N GLY A 136 2.23 9.27 -21.54
CA GLY A 136 1.05 8.81 -22.25
C GLY A 136 0.63 9.77 -23.35
N VAL A 137 0.29 9.19 -24.50
CA VAL A 137 -0.35 9.83 -25.65
C VAL A 137 -1.60 10.59 -25.22
N ASP A 138 -1.61 11.89 -25.49
CA ASP A 138 -2.80 12.74 -25.50
C ASP A 138 -3.66 12.32 -26.71
N THR A 139 -4.86 11.79 -26.43
CA THR A 139 -5.84 11.48 -27.46
C THR A 139 -6.83 12.63 -27.51
N SER A 140 -6.47 13.70 -28.20
CA SER A 140 -7.39 14.78 -28.52
C SER A 140 -8.22 14.38 -29.74
N VAL A 141 -9.40 13.81 -29.49
CA VAL A 141 -10.48 13.74 -30.48
C VAL A 141 -11.10 15.13 -30.56
N GLY A 142 -10.84 15.85 -31.66
CA GLY A 142 -11.51 17.10 -32.00
C GLY A 142 -12.40 16.87 -33.22
N GLU A 143 -13.71 16.78 -32.98
CA GLU A 143 -14.77 16.73 -33.98
C GLU A 143 -14.77 17.96 -34.89
N GLY A 144 -15.27 17.75 -36.11
CA GLY A 144 -15.25 18.72 -37.19
C GLY A 144 -16.27 19.86 -37.05
N ARG A 145 -15.96 20.93 -37.80
CA ARG A 145 -16.91 21.68 -38.61
C ARG A 145 -16.16 22.40 -39.71
#